data_AF-A0A7C9LAY8-F1
#
_entry.id   AF-A0A7C9LAY8-F1
#
_cell.length_a   1.000
_cell.length_b   1.000
_cell.length_c   1.000
_cell.angle_alpha   90.00
_cell.angle_beta   90.00
_cell.angle_gamma   90.00
#
_symmetry.space_group_name_H-M   'P 1'
#
loop_
_entity.id
_entity.type
_entity.pdbx_description
1 polymer ?
#
loop_
_entity_poly.entity_id
_entity_poly.type
_entity_poly.pdbx_seq_one_letter_code
_entity_poly.pdbx_strand_id
1 'polypeptide(L)'
;MIKFHDVKTSDRELIQSYTLCGDRQNCDLSFANIISWRFLYNTQIAEVDGFLVFRFYTGHHLAYMAPVWKCAWDEAMRDRFAAVVRQMRDDSITLGHPFLMLGVCSYMAEILETTFPNTFDIKPDRDHFDYIYSREKLATLSGKKLQGKRNHCNKFRKTFPNYVYKDLTKDMIPECIAVEENWREVTKEDTEGDEELSEELRSMTRVFDLWDEIGAIGGTIWVDDKLIAFTFGSPITNKVFDVCVEKADTSYEGAFSIINQEFARHLPEQYEYMNREEDLGIEGLRYAKLSYKPDILLEKNVVMEKYPLAQEEDQQRIKEETINLWRDTFHDVEPFIQLYFSRVFKPEYNITCQADKHTVAALQALPYTMKYYDEEVRTAYISGVSVREEYRKKNMGGNLMSQAHFQLYHKGAVFTTLIPAEEWLYDWYERCGYARHIMVTAPPTDVDNMDFDSFDKWQRSKDCVLLHDAEGFDIIKEDYRIALSVDPNAKRQTENIQGMIRVINAEKALQLYAQRHPNRIENLRIYNDSDIPKNNMYFQIKEGHVCHTNQPLPNTRSLTINELVDYIFKDDKLEMNLMLN
;
A
#
# COMPACT_ATOMS: atom_id res chain seq x y z
N MET A 1 4.68 17.29 13.69
CA MET A 1 4.51 16.05 12.91
C MET A 1 3.20 15.40 13.33
N ILE A 2 2.38 15.08 12.35
CA ILE A 2 1.07 14.47 12.57
C ILE A 2 1.28 13.03 13.06
N LYS A 3 0.53 12.62 14.09
CA LYS A 3 0.60 11.26 14.63
C LYS A 3 -0.39 10.36 13.91
N PHE A 4 0.02 9.82 12.77
CA PHE A 4 -0.75 8.84 12.03
C PHE A 4 -0.71 7.46 12.67
N HIS A 5 -1.83 6.74 12.60
CA HIS A 5 -1.89 5.30 12.82
C HIS A 5 -2.61 4.60 11.68
N ASP A 6 -2.27 3.34 11.46
CA ASP A 6 -2.95 2.48 10.49
C ASP A 6 -4.44 2.37 10.80
N VAL A 7 -5.29 2.61 9.78
CA VAL A 7 -6.74 2.50 9.98
C VAL A 7 -7.15 1.06 10.29
N LYS A 8 -8.01 0.91 11.29
CA LYS A 8 -8.52 -0.38 11.78
C LYS A 8 -10.03 -0.37 11.83
N THR A 9 -10.64 -1.56 11.89
CA THR A 9 -12.08 -1.71 12.08
C THR A 9 -12.58 -1.05 13.37
N SER A 10 -11.74 -0.99 14.41
CA SER A 10 -12.03 -0.30 15.68
C SER A 10 -12.13 1.23 15.55
N ASP A 11 -11.65 1.82 14.45
CA ASP A 11 -11.74 3.27 14.21
C ASP A 11 -13.10 3.71 13.64
N ARG A 12 -14.05 2.77 13.47
CA ARG A 12 -15.37 3.03 12.87
C ARG A 12 -16.10 4.20 13.53
N GLU A 13 -16.22 4.18 14.85
CA GLU A 13 -16.94 5.23 15.58
C GLU A 13 -16.24 6.58 15.45
N LEU A 14 -14.90 6.60 15.46
CA LEU A 14 -14.11 7.81 15.25
C LEU A 14 -14.39 8.39 13.86
N ILE A 15 -14.20 7.59 12.80
CA ILE A 15 -14.40 8.01 11.40
C ILE A 15 -15.85 8.46 11.19
N GLN A 16 -16.82 7.67 11.64
CA GLN A 16 -18.25 7.98 11.49
C GLN A 16 -18.67 9.23 12.28
N SER A 17 -17.98 9.59 13.37
CA SER A 17 -18.21 10.87 14.06
C SER A 17 -17.87 12.11 13.21
N TYR A 18 -17.06 11.93 12.17
CA TYR A 18 -16.68 12.97 11.20
C TYR A 18 -17.52 12.91 9.92
N THR A 19 -17.82 11.71 9.42
CA THR A 19 -18.48 11.53 8.12
C THR A 19 -19.99 11.57 8.22
N LEU A 20 -20.61 10.94 9.24
CA LEU A 20 -22.07 10.75 9.28
C LEU A 20 -22.88 12.04 9.37
N CYS A 21 -22.45 13.00 10.18
CA CYS A 21 -23.17 14.28 10.29
C CYS A 21 -22.78 15.30 9.20
N GLY A 22 -21.81 14.98 8.33
CA GLY A 22 -21.25 15.88 7.34
C GLY A 22 -22.07 15.98 6.05
N ASP A 23 -21.72 16.99 5.25
CA ASP A 23 -22.30 17.23 3.91
C ASP A 23 -21.45 16.61 2.79
N ARG A 24 -20.36 15.93 3.14
CA ARG A 24 -19.45 15.27 2.18
C ARG A 24 -20.10 14.02 1.62
N GLN A 25 -20.19 13.94 0.30
CA GLN A 25 -20.87 12.83 -0.37
C GLN A 25 -19.91 11.89 -1.13
N ASN A 26 -18.59 12.07 -0.99
CA ASN A 26 -17.57 11.27 -1.65
C ASN A 26 -17.56 9.81 -1.13
N CYS A 27 -17.61 8.83 -2.02
CA CYS A 27 -17.55 7.39 -1.69
C CYS A 27 -16.27 6.98 -0.98
N ASP A 28 -15.15 7.71 -1.18
CA ASP A 28 -13.87 7.46 -0.50
C ASP A 28 -13.98 7.56 1.03
N LEU A 29 -15.04 8.22 1.54
CA LEU A 29 -15.31 8.41 2.97
C LEU A 29 -16.27 7.36 3.55
N SER A 30 -16.77 6.45 2.72
CA SER A 30 -17.49 5.25 3.15
C SER A 30 -16.55 4.39 4.00
N PHE A 31 -17.00 3.97 5.19
CA PHE A 31 -16.15 3.16 6.07
C PHE A 31 -15.79 1.81 5.43
N ALA A 32 -16.68 1.26 4.61
CA ALA A 32 -16.40 0.09 3.80
C ALA A 32 -15.17 0.32 2.90
N ASN A 33 -15.17 1.38 2.09
CA ASN A 33 -14.06 1.68 1.18
C ASN A 33 -12.74 1.97 1.91
N ILE A 34 -12.77 2.73 3.01
CA ILE A 34 -11.57 3.03 3.80
C ILE A 34 -10.89 1.73 4.29
N ILE A 35 -11.68 0.76 4.76
CA ILE A 35 -11.15 -0.51 5.30
C ILE A 35 -10.80 -1.51 4.20
N SER A 36 -11.63 -1.60 3.16
CA SER A 36 -11.49 -2.61 2.11
C SER A 36 -10.30 -2.31 1.20
N TRP A 37 -10.04 -1.04 0.88
CA TRP A 37 -8.93 -0.63 0.00
C TRP A 37 -7.60 -0.39 0.73
N ARG A 38 -7.55 -0.55 2.06
CA ARG A 38 -6.32 -0.37 2.85
C ARG A 38 -5.15 -1.22 2.34
N PHE A 39 -5.41 -2.40 1.77
CA PHE A 39 -4.35 -3.26 1.24
C PHE A 39 -3.58 -2.64 0.08
N LEU A 40 -4.24 -1.77 -0.68
CA LEU A 40 -3.67 -1.12 -1.86
C LEU A 40 -2.99 0.18 -1.45
N TYR A 41 -3.67 0.93 -0.59
CA TYR A 41 -3.31 2.31 -0.29
C TYR A 41 -2.53 2.50 1.00
N ASN A 42 -2.39 1.46 1.83
CA ASN A 42 -1.82 1.53 3.17
C ASN A 42 -2.39 2.68 4.02
N THR A 43 -3.71 2.84 3.98
CA THR A 43 -4.40 4.00 4.56
C THR A 43 -4.13 4.16 6.06
N GLN A 44 -3.80 5.39 6.46
CA GLN A 44 -3.58 5.82 7.83
C GLN A 44 -4.45 7.03 8.15
N ILE A 45 -4.79 7.19 9.43
CA ILE A 45 -5.61 8.30 9.91
C ILE A 45 -4.97 9.02 11.10
N ALA A 46 -5.35 10.28 11.29
CA ALA A 46 -5.01 11.07 12.47
C ALA A 46 -6.10 12.11 12.76
N GLU A 47 -6.33 12.40 14.05
CA GLU A 47 -7.10 13.57 14.46
C GLU A 47 -6.14 14.75 14.73
N VAL A 48 -6.35 15.88 14.04
CA VAL A 48 -5.51 17.08 14.14
C VAL A 48 -6.40 18.31 14.23
N ASP A 49 -6.35 19.03 15.36
CA ASP A 49 -7.07 20.29 15.59
C ASP A 49 -8.58 20.25 15.29
N GLY A 50 -9.21 19.09 15.52
CA GLY A 50 -10.62 18.86 15.26
C GLY A 50 -10.95 18.47 13.82
N PHE A 51 -9.96 18.08 13.02
CA PHE A 51 -10.10 17.49 11.70
C PHE A 51 -9.61 16.04 11.70
N LEU A 52 -10.25 15.18 10.93
CA LEU A 52 -9.76 13.86 10.59
C LEU A 52 -8.98 13.94 9.28
N VAL A 53 -7.73 13.49 9.31
CA VAL A 53 -6.81 13.52 8.17
C VAL A 53 -6.52 12.08 7.75
N PHE A 54 -6.57 11.82 6.45
CA PHE A 54 -6.18 10.55 5.84
C PHE A 54 -4.87 10.72 5.08
N ARG A 55 -3.99 9.73 5.20
CA ARG A 55 -2.74 9.62 4.45
C ARG A 55 -2.64 8.23 3.84
N PHE A 56 -2.23 8.14 2.59
CA PHE A 56 -2.19 6.88 1.85
C PHE A 56 -1.22 6.97 0.67
N TYR A 57 -0.92 5.84 0.02
CA TYR A 57 -0.06 5.77 -1.16
C TYR A 57 -0.88 5.39 -2.39
N THR A 58 -0.78 6.15 -3.47
CA THR A 58 -1.33 5.79 -4.78
C THR A 58 -0.26 5.99 -5.86
N GLY A 59 -0.09 5.03 -6.77
CA GLY A 59 0.94 5.11 -7.82
C GLY A 59 2.37 5.36 -7.28
N HIS A 60 2.71 4.77 -6.12
CA HIS A 60 3.96 4.99 -5.38
C HIS A 60 4.17 6.40 -4.79
N HIS A 61 3.14 7.24 -4.83
CA HIS A 61 3.18 8.60 -4.33
C HIS A 61 2.35 8.73 -3.06
N LEU A 62 2.92 9.38 -2.04
CA LEU A 62 2.18 9.73 -0.83
C LEU A 62 1.11 10.77 -1.14
N ALA A 63 -0.11 10.51 -0.74
CA ALA A 63 -1.27 11.36 -0.95
C ALA A 63 -2.05 11.52 0.35
N TYR A 64 -2.86 12.57 0.39
CA TYR A 64 -3.76 12.85 1.50
C TYR A 64 -5.17 13.11 0.98
N MET A 65 -6.19 12.80 1.78
CA MET A 65 -7.53 13.33 1.50
C MET A 65 -7.63 14.76 2.04
N ALA A 66 -8.56 15.55 1.51
CA ALA A 66 -8.91 16.83 2.14
C ALA A 66 -9.30 16.63 3.61
N PRO A 67 -8.82 17.49 4.54
CA PRO A 67 -9.17 17.39 5.96
C PRO A 67 -10.68 17.32 6.17
N VAL A 68 -11.12 16.32 6.93
CA VAL A 68 -12.51 16.07 7.22
C VAL A 68 -12.87 16.75 8.54
N TRP A 69 -13.75 17.75 8.52
CA TRP A 69 -14.32 18.38 9.71
C TRP A 69 -15.64 17.70 10.13
N LYS A 70 -16.13 17.99 11.34
CA LYS A 70 -17.42 17.50 11.79
C LYS A 70 -18.55 18.36 11.23
N CYS A 71 -19.55 17.68 10.69
CA CYS A 71 -20.79 18.28 10.22
C CYS A 71 -20.58 19.36 9.14
N ALA A 72 -21.12 20.57 9.32
CA ALA A 72 -21.02 21.65 8.35
C ALA A 72 -19.70 22.44 8.48
N TRP A 73 -19.27 23.07 7.39
CA TRP A 73 -18.15 24.01 7.43
C TRP A 73 -18.55 25.26 8.23
N ASP A 74 -17.67 25.69 9.13
CA ASP A 74 -17.76 26.98 9.82
C ASP A 74 -16.54 27.80 9.45
N GLU A 75 -16.77 29.04 9.06
CA GLU A 75 -15.75 29.99 8.66
C GLU A 75 -14.71 30.24 9.77
N ALA A 76 -15.11 30.12 11.04
CA ALA A 76 -14.19 30.18 12.18
C ALA A 76 -13.16 29.02 12.21
N MET A 77 -13.34 27.98 11.39
CA MET A 77 -12.39 26.87 11.26
C MET A 77 -11.26 27.15 10.28
N ARG A 78 -11.33 28.22 9.46
CA ARG A 78 -10.38 28.48 8.37
C ARG A 78 -8.92 28.49 8.83
N ASP A 79 -8.61 29.17 9.93
CA ASP A 79 -7.23 29.25 10.43
C ASP A 79 -6.69 27.88 10.89
N ARG A 80 -7.54 27.07 11.54
CA ARG A 80 -7.18 25.69 11.94
C ARG A 80 -7.05 24.79 10.71
N PHE A 81 -7.96 24.89 9.75
CA PHE A 81 -7.85 24.19 8.48
C PHE A 81 -6.53 24.53 7.77
N ALA A 82 -6.17 25.81 7.73
CA ALA A 82 -4.90 26.26 7.17
C ALA A 82 -3.70 25.65 7.90
N ALA A 83 -3.74 25.60 9.23
CA ALA A 83 -2.69 24.97 10.03
C ALA A 83 -2.58 23.46 9.74
N VAL A 84 -3.71 22.75 9.61
CA VAL A 84 -3.73 21.32 9.28
C VAL A 84 -3.17 21.06 7.87
N VAL A 85 -3.58 21.83 6.86
CA VAL A 85 -3.06 21.68 5.49
C VAL A 85 -1.55 21.94 5.44
N ARG A 86 -1.04 22.94 6.16
CA ARG A 86 0.41 23.16 6.30
C ARG A 86 1.11 21.97 6.96
N GLN A 87 0.54 21.41 8.03
CA GLN A 87 1.10 20.22 8.68
C GLN A 87 1.11 18.99 7.76
N MET A 88 0.09 18.79 6.93
CA MET A 88 0.07 17.69 5.95
C MET A 88 1.14 17.89 4.86
N ARG A 89 1.31 19.13 4.40
CA ARG A 89 2.37 19.50 3.47
C ARG A 89 3.75 19.23 4.07
N ASP A 90 4.00 19.69 5.29
CA ASP A 90 5.26 19.46 5.98
C ASP A 90 5.50 17.97 6.23
N ASP A 91 4.46 17.19 6.54
CA ASP A 91 4.53 15.72 6.64
C ASP A 91 4.91 15.07 5.31
N SER A 92 4.34 15.52 4.18
CA SER A 92 4.67 14.99 2.85
C SER A 92 6.13 15.22 2.47
N ILE A 93 6.62 16.44 2.70
CA ILE A 93 8.02 16.83 2.49
C ILE A 93 8.94 16.03 3.42
N THR A 94 8.50 15.83 4.68
CA THR A 94 9.24 15.00 5.64
C THR A 94 9.37 13.56 5.20
N LEU A 95 8.44 13.07 4.39
CA LEU A 95 8.47 11.72 3.83
C LEU A 95 9.04 11.68 2.41
N GLY A 96 9.64 12.77 1.92
CA GLY A 96 10.30 12.82 0.62
C GLY A 96 9.34 12.84 -0.58
N HIS A 97 8.09 13.28 -0.38
CA HIS A 97 7.10 13.37 -1.45
C HIS A 97 6.67 14.83 -1.69
N PRO A 98 6.46 15.25 -2.95
CA PRO A 98 5.66 16.43 -3.23
C PRO A 98 4.31 16.38 -2.52
N PHE A 99 3.75 17.52 -2.16
CA PHE A 99 2.41 17.51 -1.57
C PHE A 99 1.34 17.19 -2.62
N LEU A 100 0.58 16.12 -2.37
CA LEU A 100 -0.54 15.68 -3.20
C LEU A 100 -1.79 15.48 -2.32
N MET A 101 -2.88 16.14 -2.67
CA MET A 101 -4.18 15.95 -2.03
C MET A 101 -5.23 15.55 -3.06
N LEU A 102 -6.03 14.53 -2.73
CA LEU A 102 -7.03 13.90 -3.59
C LEU A 102 -8.42 13.96 -2.96
N GLY A 103 -9.44 13.68 -3.78
CA GLY A 103 -10.85 13.64 -3.33
C GLY A 103 -11.42 15.01 -2.95
N VAL A 104 -10.82 16.11 -3.48
CA VAL A 104 -11.19 17.47 -3.11
C VAL A 104 -12.43 17.92 -3.89
N CYS A 105 -13.59 17.96 -3.22
CA CYS A 105 -14.84 18.43 -3.85
C CYS A 105 -14.77 19.93 -4.20
N SER A 106 -15.57 20.40 -5.16
CA SER A 106 -15.48 21.79 -5.67
C SER A 106 -15.61 22.86 -4.57
N TYR A 107 -16.49 22.67 -3.59
CA TYR A 107 -16.62 23.61 -2.46
C TYR A 107 -15.38 23.62 -1.54
N MET A 108 -14.65 22.49 -1.44
CA MET A 108 -13.39 22.43 -0.69
C MET A 108 -12.26 23.11 -1.47
N ALA A 109 -12.27 23.01 -2.80
CA ALA A 109 -11.34 23.73 -3.66
C ALA A 109 -11.50 25.26 -3.47
N GLU A 110 -12.74 25.76 -3.35
CA GLU A 110 -12.99 27.17 -3.03
C GLU A 110 -12.43 27.58 -1.66
N ILE A 111 -12.61 26.74 -0.63
CA ILE A 111 -12.02 26.96 0.70
C ILE A 111 -10.49 26.99 0.61
N LEU A 112 -9.88 26.05 -0.12
CA LEU A 112 -8.43 25.96 -0.30
C LEU A 112 -7.88 27.20 -1.01
N GLU A 113 -8.46 27.62 -2.14
CA GLU A 113 -7.99 28.79 -2.89
C GLU A 113 -8.18 30.08 -2.08
N THR A 114 -9.27 30.19 -1.31
CA THR A 114 -9.48 31.35 -0.42
C THR A 114 -8.47 31.39 0.73
N THR A 115 -8.09 30.21 1.26
CA THR A 115 -7.15 30.09 2.39
C THR A 115 -5.70 30.22 1.95
N PHE A 116 -5.37 29.74 0.76
CA PHE A 116 -4.03 29.67 0.19
C PHE A 116 -4.01 30.22 -1.25
N PRO A 117 -4.26 31.53 -1.42
CA PRO A 117 -4.40 32.12 -2.74
C PRO A 117 -3.15 31.88 -3.58
N ASN A 118 -3.35 31.44 -4.82
CA ASN A 118 -2.29 31.18 -5.79
C ASN A 118 -1.20 30.18 -5.33
N THR A 119 -1.52 29.27 -4.40
CA THR A 119 -0.55 28.28 -3.88
C THR A 119 -0.64 26.94 -4.60
N PHE A 120 -1.87 26.47 -4.89
CA PHE A 120 -2.11 25.14 -5.45
C PHE A 120 -2.59 25.18 -6.90
N ASP A 121 -2.19 24.17 -7.68
CA ASP A 121 -2.83 23.80 -8.94
C ASP A 121 -3.94 22.79 -8.59
N ILE A 122 -5.18 23.16 -8.92
CA ILE A 122 -6.38 22.37 -8.60
C ILE A 122 -7.03 21.98 -9.92
N LYS A 123 -7.12 20.68 -10.19
CA LYS A 123 -7.67 20.17 -11.44
C LYS A 123 -8.74 19.10 -11.19
N PRO A 124 -9.89 19.18 -11.85
CA PRO A 124 -10.87 18.10 -11.79
C PRO A 124 -10.30 16.84 -12.44
N ASP A 125 -10.53 15.70 -11.80
CA ASP A 125 -10.23 14.38 -12.35
C ASP A 125 -11.52 13.66 -12.71
N ARG A 126 -11.92 13.79 -13.98
CA ARG A 126 -13.22 13.33 -14.46
C ARG A 126 -13.43 11.84 -14.26
N ASP A 127 -12.38 11.04 -14.37
CA ASP A 127 -12.49 9.58 -14.30
C ASP A 127 -12.86 9.12 -12.88
N HIS A 128 -12.63 9.97 -11.88
CA HIS A 128 -12.93 9.76 -10.46
C HIS A 128 -14.15 10.54 -9.96
N PHE A 129 -15.03 11.03 -10.86
CA PHE A 129 -16.26 11.70 -10.42
C PHE A 129 -17.30 10.70 -9.93
N ASP A 130 -17.90 10.97 -8.78
CA ASP A 130 -18.95 10.12 -8.22
C ASP A 130 -20.32 10.39 -8.84
N TYR A 131 -21.06 9.30 -9.05
CA TYR A 131 -22.41 9.35 -9.57
C TYR A 131 -23.43 9.19 -8.45
N ILE A 132 -24.13 10.27 -8.12
CA ILE A 132 -25.09 10.29 -7.01
C ILE A 132 -26.50 10.45 -7.54
N TYR A 133 -27.41 9.62 -7.02
CA TYR A 133 -28.81 9.55 -7.42
C TYR A 133 -29.71 9.67 -6.19
N SER A 134 -30.88 10.28 -6.31
CA SER A 134 -31.89 10.18 -5.27
C SER A 134 -32.39 8.74 -5.16
N ARG A 135 -32.52 8.25 -3.92
CA ARG A 135 -33.01 6.89 -3.64
C ARG A 135 -34.38 6.67 -4.27
N GLU A 136 -35.27 7.65 -4.16
CA GLU A 136 -36.62 7.59 -4.74
C GLU A 136 -36.59 7.41 -6.26
N LYS A 137 -35.67 8.09 -6.97
CA LYS A 137 -35.50 7.92 -8.42
C LYS A 137 -35.10 6.50 -8.76
N LEU A 138 -34.16 5.89 -8.03
CA LEU A 138 -33.73 4.51 -8.28
C LEU A 138 -34.80 3.49 -7.88
N ALA A 139 -35.52 3.72 -6.79
CA ALA A 139 -36.58 2.84 -6.30
C ALA A 139 -37.81 2.82 -7.25
N THR A 140 -38.20 3.98 -7.78
CA THR A 140 -39.38 4.12 -8.65
C THR A 140 -39.05 3.99 -10.13
N LEU A 141 -37.81 4.33 -10.51
CA LEU A 141 -37.37 4.53 -11.88
C LEU A 141 -38.33 5.43 -12.67
N SER A 142 -38.97 6.42 -12.05
CA SER A 142 -40.04 7.20 -12.67
C SER A 142 -39.55 8.19 -13.76
N GLY A 143 -40.47 8.67 -14.60
CA GLY A 143 -40.18 9.69 -15.63
C GLY A 143 -39.74 9.17 -17.00
N LYS A 144 -39.86 10.00 -18.04
CA LYS A 144 -39.62 9.60 -19.45
C LYS A 144 -38.17 9.14 -19.71
N LYS A 145 -37.19 9.79 -19.07
CA LYS A 145 -35.75 9.50 -19.27
C LYS A 145 -35.32 8.12 -18.75
N LEU A 146 -36.07 7.54 -17.80
CA LEU A 146 -35.77 6.23 -17.20
C LEU A 146 -36.69 5.09 -17.72
N GLN A 147 -37.47 5.36 -18.78
CA GLN A 147 -38.36 4.35 -19.37
C GLN A 147 -37.60 3.07 -19.78
N GLY A 148 -36.37 3.20 -20.31
CA GLY A 148 -35.54 2.05 -20.66
C GLY A 148 -35.23 1.15 -19.45
N LYS A 149 -34.81 1.74 -18.32
CA LYS A 149 -34.55 1.01 -17.07
C LYS A 149 -35.80 0.34 -16.52
N ARG A 150 -36.94 1.03 -16.52
CA ARG A 150 -38.24 0.40 -16.18
C ARG A 150 -38.58 -0.77 -17.09
N ASN A 151 -38.33 -0.66 -18.39
CA ASN A 151 -38.59 -1.74 -19.34
C ASN A 151 -37.71 -2.95 -19.04
N HIS A 152 -36.43 -2.77 -18.70
CA HIS A 152 -35.57 -3.87 -18.26
C HIS A 152 -36.10 -4.55 -16.99
N CYS A 153 -36.47 -3.79 -15.96
CA CYS A 153 -37.04 -4.37 -14.74
C CYS A 153 -38.38 -5.08 -15.01
N ASN A 154 -39.27 -4.51 -15.84
CA ASN A 154 -40.54 -5.13 -16.18
C ASN A 154 -40.36 -6.41 -17.01
N LYS A 155 -39.37 -6.42 -17.92
CA LYS A 155 -39.02 -7.62 -18.68
C LYS A 155 -38.48 -8.70 -17.75
N PHE A 156 -37.57 -8.36 -16.83
CA PHE A 156 -37.05 -9.28 -15.82
C PHE A 156 -38.20 -9.90 -15.00
N ARG A 157 -39.10 -9.08 -14.42
CA ARG A 157 -40.25 -9.57 -13.64
C ARG A 157 -41.20 -10.47 -14.44
N LYS A 158 -41.34 -10.23 -15.74
CA LYS A 158 -42.17 -11.07 -16.62
C LYS A 158 -41.51 -12.41 -16.92
N THR A 159 -40.20 -12.40 -17.13
CA THR A 159 -39.41 -13.60 -17.44
C THR A 159 -39.23 -14.49 -16.20
N PHE A 160 -38.99 -13.87 -15.04
CA PHE A 160 -38.72 -14.56 -13.77
C PHE A 160 -39.76 -14.15 -12.71
N PRO A 161 -41.04 -14.55 -12.84
CA PRO A 161 -42.11 -14.08 -11.96
C PRO A 161 -41.99 -14.54 -10.50
N ASN A 162 -41.16 -15.55 -10.25
CA ASN A 162 -40.88 -16.14 -8.94
C ASN A 162 -39.57 -15.64 -8.32
N TYR A 163 -38.95 -14.59 -8.86
CA TYR A 163 -37.74 -14.04 -8.25
C TYR A 163 -38.01 -13.54 -6.82
N VAL A 164 -36.99 -13.62 -5.97
CA VAL A 164 -37.06 -13.17 -4.57
C VAL A 164 -35.92 -12.21 -4.28
N TYR A 165 -36.24 -11.05 -3.71
CA TYR A 165 -35.24 -10.20 -3.07
C TYR A 165 -35.04 -10.65 -1.62
N LYS A 166 -33.79 -10.76 -1.17
CA LYS A 166 -33.45 -11.00 0.24
C LYS A 166 -32.36 -10.03 0.67
N ASP A 167 -32.42 -9.56 1.91
CA ASP A 167 -31.29 -8.85 2.51
C ASP A 167 -30.07 -9.76 2.55
N LEU A 168 -28.90 -9.21 2.21
CA LEU A 168 -27.66 -9.97 2.21
C LEU A 168 -27.21 -10.20 3.64
N THR A 169 -27.11 -11.47 4.04
CA THR A 169 -26.59 -11.90 5.33
C THR A 169 -25.28 -12.66 5.16
N LYS A 170 -24.48 -12.72 6.24
CA LYS A 170 -23.13 -13.30 6.21
C LYS A 170 -23.08 -14.75 5.73
N ASP A 171 -24.13 -15.54 5.98
CA ASP A 171 -24.26 -16.92 5.52
C ASP A 171 -24.42 -17.06 4.00
N MET A 172 -24.79 -15.99 3.29
CA MET A 172 -24.95 -15.96 1.83
C MET A 172 -23.68 -15.52 1.08
N ILE A 173 -22.60 -15.19 1.80
CA ILE A 173 -21.33 -14.74 1.21
C ILE A 173 -20.75 -15.77 0.23
N PRO A 174 -20.72 -17.09 0.54
CA PRO A 174 -20.24 -18.09 -0.41
C PRO A 174 -20.97 -18.04 -1.76
N GLU A 175 -22.28 -17.84 -1.77
CA GLU A 175 -23.09 -17.72 -2.98
C GLU A 175 -22.82 -16.41 -3.73
N CYS A 176 -22.53 -15.31 -3.02
CA CYS A 176 -22.11 -14.04 -3.64
C CYS A 176 -20.75 -14.20 -4.34
N ILE A 177 -19.80 -14.89 -3.70
CA ILE A 177 -18.49 -15.21 -4.29
C ILE A 177 -18.66 -16.05 -5.55
N ALA A 178 -19.53 -17.06 -5.53
CA ALA A 178 -19.80 -17.90 -6.71
C ALA A 178 -20.37 -17.11 -7.89
N VAL A 179 -21.21 -16.09 -7.64
CA VAL A 179 -21.71 -15.19 -8.71
C VAL A 179 -20.59 -14.35 -9.30
N GLU A 180 -19.69 -13.81 -8.47
CA GLU A 180 -18.52 -13.07 -8.96
C GLU A 180 -17.57 -13.95 -9.77
N GLU A 181 -17.31 -15.18 -9.32
CA GLU A 181 -16.47 -16.15 -10.02
C GLU A 181 -17.04 -16.47 -11.41
N ASN A 182 -18.33 -16.79 -11.49
CA ASN A 182 -18.99 -17.03 -12.77
C ASN A 182 -18.97 -15.79 -13.69
N TRP A 183 -19.16 -14.59 -13.14
CA TRP A 183 -19.07 -13.34 -13.91
C TRP A 183 -17.67 -13.14 -14.51
N ARG A 184 -16.61 -13.47 -13.75
CA ARG A 184 -15.22 -13.39 -14.22
C ARG A 184 -14.91 -14.42 -15.29
N GLU A 185 -15.32 -15.67 -15.11
CA GLU A 185 -15.10 -16.72 -16.11
C GLU A 185 -15.67 -16.33 -17.47
N VAL A 186 -16.88 -15.77 -17.49
CA VAL A 186 -17.54 -15.31 -18.72
C VAL A 186 -16.86 -14.06 -19.30
N THR A 187 -16.38 -13.13 -18.46
CA THR A 187 -15.78 -11.85 -18.93
C THR A 187 -14.31 -11.98 -19.34
N LYS A 188 -13.59 -12.98 -18.80
CA LYS A 188 -12.20 -13.31 -19.18
C LYS A 188 -12.06 -13.79 -20.62
N GLU A 189 -13.11 -14.36 -21.20
CA GLU A 189 -13.12 -14.69 -22.63
C GLU A 189 -13.12 -13.44 -23.53
N ASP A 190 -13.44 -12.25 -22.97
CA ASP A 190 -13.64 -11.01 -23.73
C ASP A 190 -12.62 -9.88 -23.46
N THR A 191 -11.73 -9.95 -22.44
CA THR A 191 -10.78 -8.84 -22.10
C THR A 191 -9.45 -9.26 -21.44
N GLU A 192 -8.34 -8.61 -21.82
CA GLU A 192 -6.95 -8.80 -21.30
C GLU A 192 -6.63 -8.06 -19.98
N GLY A 193 -7.59 -7.87 -19.06
CA GLY A 193 -7.44 -7.02 -17.87
C GLY A 193 -7.38 -7.75 -16.52
N ASP A 194 -6.38 -8.60 -16.26
CA ASP A 194 -6.34 -9.46 -15.06
C ASP A 194 -6.04 -8.73 -13.72
N GLU A 195 -5.34 -7.58 -13.73
CA GLU A 195 -4.87 -6.92 -12.49
C GLU A 195 -5.95 -6.14 -11.73
N GLU A 196 -6.72 -5.25 -12.38
CA GLU A 196 -7.75 -4.42 -11.72
C GLU A 196 -8.90 -5.28 -11.15
N LEU A 197 -9.27 -6.33 -11.88
CA LEU A 197 -10.21 -7.34 -11.42
C LEU A 197 -9.71 -8.03 -10.14
N SER A 198 -8.40 -8.22 -9.96
CA SER A 198 -7.85 -8.83 -8.74
C SER A 198 -7.98 -7.91 -7.51
N GLU A 199 -7.90 -6.59 -7.71
CA GLU A 199 -7.97 -5.58 -6.64
C GLU A 199 -9.41 -5.37 -6.17
N GLU A 200 -10.37 -5.25 -7.10
CA GLU A 200 -11.80 -5.19 -6.76
C GLU A 200 -12.23 -6.44 -5.97
N LEU A 201 -11.77 -7.63 -6.39
CA LEU A 201 -12.05 -8.88 -5.66
C LEU A 201 -11.53 -8.82 -4.23
N ARG A 202 -10.30 -8.31 -4.05
CA ARG A 202 -9.67 -8.20 -2.75
C ARG A 202 -10.43 -7.24 -1.85
N SER A 203 -10.86 -6.10 -2.40
CA SER A 203 -11.71 -5.14 -1.71
C SER A 203 -13.04 -5.79 -1.27
N MET A 204 -13.73 -6.45 -2.20
CA MET A 204 -15.00 -7.14 -1.95
C MET A 204 -14.88 -8.24 -0.89
N THR A 205 -13.93 -9.16 -1.03
CA THR A 205 -13.69 -10.26 -0.06
C THR A 205 -13.37 -9.70 1.32
N ARG A 206 -12.64 -8.58 1.40
CA ARG A 206 -12.35 -7.92 2.68
C ARG A 206 -13.58 -7.34 3.35
N VAL A 207 -14.55 -6.82 2.58
CA VAL A 207 -15.84 -6.39 3.14
C VAL A 207 -16.63 -7.59 3.67
N PHE A 208 -16.66 -8.69 2.91
CA PHE A 208 -17.31 -9.93 3.34
C PHE A 208 -16.72 -10.51 4.64
N ASP A 209 -15.39 -10.56 4.76
CA ASP A 209 -14.71 -11.04 5.96
C ASP A 209 -15.02 -10.17 7.20
N LEU A 210 -15.25 -8.87 7.00
CA LEU A 210 -15.45 -7.86 8.05
C LEU A 210 -16.88 -7.30 8.05
N TRP A 211 -17.84 -8.08 7.57
CA TRP A 211 -19.22 -7.64 7.29
C TRP A 211 -19.86 -6.89 8.47
N ASP A 212 -19.75 -7.47 9.67
CA ASP A 212 -20.37 -6.97 10.89
C ASP A 212 -19.61 -5.75 11.43
N GLU A 213 -18.28 -5.79 11.41
CA GLU A 213 -17.40 -4.71 11.86
C GLU A 213 -17.57 -3.45 11.00
N ILE A 214 -17.67 -3.62 9.67
CA ILE A 214 -17.96 -2.54 8.74
C ILE A 214 -19.39 -2.01 8.93
N GLY A 215 -20.32 -2.90 9.30
CA GLY A 215 -21.75 -2.58 9.33
C GLY A 215 -22.30 -2.44 7.91
N ALA A 216 -21.85 -3.32 7.01
CA ALA A 216 -22.29 -3.32 5.63
C ALA A 216 -23.78 -3.70 5.54
N ILE A 217 -24.47 -3.11 4.56
CA ILE A 217 -25.85 -3.43 4.23
C ILE A 217 -25.89 -3.83 2.76
N GLY A 218 -26.57 -4.92 2.44
CA GLY A 218 -26.68 -5.42 1.08
C GLY A 218 -27.99 -6.11 0.78
N GLY A 219 -28.17 -6.44 -0.49
CA GLY A 219 -29.33 -7.12 -1.01
C GLY A 219 -28.94 -8.14 -2.08
N THR A 220 -29.82 -9.11 -2.31
CA THR A 220 -29.62 -10.21 -3.25
C THR A 220 -30.87 -10.46 -4.08
N ILE A 221 -30.71 -10.99 -5.29
CA ILE A 221 -31.81 -11.49 -6.14
C ILE A 221 -31.63 -12.98 -6.36
N TRP A 222 -32.71 -13.72 -6.14
CA TRP A 222 -32.77 -15.17 -6.29
C TRP A 222 -33.78 -15.53 -7.38
N VAL A 223 -33.43 -16.50 -8.22
CA VAL A 223 -34.34 -17.13 -9.19
C VAL A 223 -34.17 -18.64 -9.07
N ASP A 224 -35.27 -19.37 -8.86
CA ASP A 224 -35.25 -20.83 -8.68
C ASP A 224 -34.23 -21.30 -7.61
N ASP A 225 -34.24 -20.64 -6.45
CA ASP A 225 -33.31 -20.87 -5.32
C ASP A 225 -31.81 -20.68 -5.64
N LYS A 226 -31.47 -20.10 -6.81
CA LYS A 226 -30.12 -19.68 -7.16
C LYS A 226 -29.95 -18.17 -6.95
N LEU A 227 -28.90 -17.75 -6.24
CA LEU A 227 -28.49 -16.34 -6.18
C LEU A 227 -27.92 -15.95 -7.55
N ILE A 228 -28.47 -14.90 -8.17
CA ILE A 228 -28.07 -14.43 -9.50
C ILE A 228 -27.52 -13.01 -9.51
N ALA A 229 -27.77 -12.23 -8.47
CA ALA A 229 -27.25 -10.88 -8.33
C ALA A 229 -27.15 -10.48 -6.86
N PHE A 230 -26.18 -9.65 -6.53
CA PHE A 230 -26.06 -9.04 -5.21
C PHE A 230 -25.48 -7.62 -5.30
N THR A 231 -25.73 -6.85 -4.26
CA THR A 231 -25.14 -5.53 -4.07
C THR A 231 -24.94 -5.27 -2.58
N PHE A 232 -23.96 -4.46 -2.23
CA PHE A 232 -23.78 -3.98 -0.87
C PHE A 232 -23.07 -2.63 -0.85
N GLY A 233 -23.11 -1.99 0.32
CA GLY A 233 -22.22 -0.87 0.62
C GLY A 233 -22.37 -0.39 2.05
N SER A 234 -22.04 0.88 2.31
CA SER A 234 -22.11 1.46 3.65
C SER A 234 -22.47 2.95 3.64
N PRO A 235 -22.94 3.51 4.78
CA PRO A 235 -23.23 4.93 4.86
C PRO A 235 -21.98 5.80 4.68
N ILE A 236 -22.08 6.84 3.84
CA ILE A 236 -21.11 7.94 3.78
C ILE A 236 -21.52 9.00 4.81
N THR A 237 -22.80 9.38 4.77
CA THR A 237 -23.42 10.31 5.71
C THR A 237 -24.72 9.70 6.27
N ASN A 238 -25.39 10.42 7.17
CA ASN A 238 -26.74 10.07 7.62
C ASN A 238 -27.80 10.10 6.50
N LYS A 239 -27.46 10.66 5.33
CA LYS A 239 -28.36 10.85 4.19
C LYS A 239 -27.87 10.23 2.88
N VAL A 240 -26.58 9.91 2.78
CA VAL A 240 -25.97 9.37 1.56
C VAL A 240 -25.44 7.98 1.86
N PHE A 241 -25.94 6.99 1.11
CA PHE A 241 -25.47 5.61 1.16
C PHE A 241 -24.57 5.33 -0.03
N ASP A 242 -23.41 4.73 0.22
CA ASP A 242 -22.50 4.27 -0.82
C ASP A 242 -22.91 2.88 -1.31
N VAL A 243 -22.87 2.65 -2.62
CA VAL A 243 -23.06 1.33 -3.23
C VAL A 243 -21.72 0.88 -3.79
N CYS A 244 -20.94 0.21 -2.95
CA CYS A 244 -19.55 -0.17 -3.25
C CYS A 244 -19.45 -1.27 -4.30
N VAL A 245 -20.40 -2.22 -4.31
CA VAL A 245 -20.37 -3.36 -5.23
C VAL A 245 -21.78 -3.65 -5.75
N GLU A 246 -21.90 -3.91 -7.04
CA GLU A 246 -23.11 -4.42 -7.68
C GLU A 246 -22.70 -5.45 -8.74
N LYS A 247 -23.08 -6.72 -8.54
CA LYS A 247 -22.71 -7.83 -9.42
C LYS A 247 -23.95 -8.64 -9.80
N ALA A 248 -23.97 -9.13 -11.02
CA ALA A 248 -25.06 -9.93 -11.54
C ALA A 248 -24.61 -10.88 -12.65
N ASP A 249 -25.24 -12.05 -12.70
CA ASP A 249 -25.10 -13.02 -13.77
C ASP A 249 -25.72 -12.46 -15.06
N THR A 250 -24.87 -12.25 -16.06
CA THR A 250 -25.24 -11.61 -17.34
C THR A 250 -26.14 -12.46 -18.22
N SER A 251 -26.28 -13.76 -17.92
CA SER A 251 -27.25 -14.63 -18.59
C SER A 251 -28.71 -14.30 -18.24
N TYR A 252 -28.94 -13.54 -17.16
CA TYR A 252 -30.26 -13.10 -16.73
C TYR A 252 -30.52 -11.67 -17.20
N GLU A 253 -31.20 -11.53 -18.34
CA GLU A 253 -31.49 -10.21 -18.92
C GLU A 253 -32.26 -9.30 -17.95
N GLY A 254 -31.64 -8.18 -17.57
CA GLY A 254 -32.22 -7.19 -16.65
C GLY A 254 -31.79 -7.37 -15.18
N ALA A 255 -30.94 -8.35 -14.87
CA ALA A 255 -30.47 -8.62 -13.50
C ALA A 255 -29.83 -7.39 -12.81
N PHE A 256 -28.93 -6.67 -13.49
CA PHE A 256 -28.37 -5.40 -12.97
C PHE A 256 -29.45 -4.34 -12.71
N SER A 257 -30.46 -4.23 -13.58
CA SER A 257 -31.52 -3.22 -13.40
C SER A 257 -32.44 -3.56 -12.23
N ILE A 258 -32.75 -4.85 -12.03
CA ILE A 258 -33.65 -5.29 -10.96
C ILE A 258 -32.97 -5.24 -9.59
N ILE A 259 -31.71 -5.69 -9.44
CA ILE A 259 -31.01 -5.61 -8.15
C ILE A 259 -30.87 -4.14 -7.73
N ASN A 260 -30.53 -3.25 -8.67
CA ASN A 260 -30.42 -1.83 -8.39
C ASN A 260 -31.73 -1.23 -7.87
N GLN A 261 -32.85 -1.55 -8.52
CA GLN A 261 -34.16 -1.03 -8.13
C GLN A 261 -34.65 -1.62 -6.81
N GLU A 262 -34.53 -2.94 -6.63
CA GLU A 262 -34.99 -3.60 -5.41
C GLU A 262 -34.15 -3.17 -4.21
N PHE A 263 -32.82 -3.04 -4.35
CA PHE A 263 -31.99 -2.51 -3.27
C PHE A 263 -32.39 -1.08 -2.89
N ALA A 264 -32.60 -0.18 -3.85
CA ALA A 264 -33.06 1.19 -3.57
C ALA A 264 -34.44 1.24 -2.85
N ARG A 265 -35.31 0.26 -3.09
CA ARG A 265 -36.63 0.15 -2.43
C ARG A 265 -36.53 -0.32 -0.98
N HIS A 266 -35.61 -1.24 -0.70
CA HIS A 266 -35.44 -1.83 0.62
C HIS A 266 -34.42 -1.07 1.49
N LEU A 267 -33.60 -0.20 0.88
CA LEU A 267 -32.70 0.69 1.60
C LEU A 267 -33.49 1.66 2.51
N PRO A 268 -33.08 1.87 3.77
CA PRO A 268 -33.78 2.75 4.71
C PRO A 268 -34.04 4.16 4.15
N GLU A 269 -35.23 4.70 4.39
CA GLU A 269 -35.67 5.97 3.80
C GLU A 269 -34.85 7.19 4.25
N GLN A 270 -34.12 7.08 5.38
CA GLN A 270 -33.18 8.10 5.85
C GLN A 270 -32.08 8.41 4.82
N TYR A 271 -31.74 7.44 3.97
CA TYR A 271 -30.79 7.63 2.88
C TYR A 271 -31.53 8.25 1.69
N GLU A 272 -31.48 9.57 1.62
CA GLU A 272 -32.06 10.37 0.54
C GLU A 272 -31.34 10.14 -0.79
N TYR A 273 -30.03 9.84 -0.74
CA TYR A 273 -29.18 9.64 -1.91
C TYR A 273 -28.39 8.33 -1.85
N MET A 274 -28.13 7.78 -3.03
CA MET A 274 -27.23 6.65 -3.27
C MET A 274 -26.07 7.13 -4.13
N ASN A 275 -24.86 7.10 -3.58
CA ASN A 275 -23.63 7.25 -4.35
C ASN A 275 -23.28 5.89 -4.95
N ARG A 276 -23.03 5.83 -6.26
CA ARG A 276 -22.66 4.61 -6.96
C ARG A 276 -21.23 4.69 -7.51
N GLU A 277 -20.35 5.45 -6.86
CA GLU A 277 -18.91 5.59 -7.12
C GLU A 277 -18.56 6.09 -8.54
N GLU A 278 -17.30 5.96 -8.96
CA GLU A 278 -16.75 6.52 -10.20
C GLU A 278 -16.72 5.56 -11.41
N ASP A 279 -16.53 6.10 -12.61
CA ASP A 279 -16.48 5.28 -13.84
C ASP A 279 -15.07 4.84 -14.26
N LEU A 280 -14.03 5.30 -13.55
CA LEU A 280 -12.62 4.94 -13.77
C LEU A 280 -12.13 5.17 -15.20
N GLY A 281 -12.81 6.04 -15.96
CA GLY A 281 -12.50 6.28 -17.38
C GLY A 281 -13.04 5.21 -18.33
N ILE A 282 -13.69 4.15 -17.83
CA ILE A 282 -14.22 3.05 -18.64
C ILE A 282 -15.48 3.51 -19.37
N GLU A 283 -15.44 3.58 -20.71
CA GLU A 283 -16.53 4.15 -21.51
C GLU A 283 -17.88 3.45 -21.31
N GLY A 284 -17.87 2.11 -21.26
CA GLY A 284 -19.08 1.31 -21.02
C GLY A 284 -19.70 1.58 -19.64
N LEU A 285 -18.86 1.67 -18.60
CA LEU A 285 -19.28 1.96 -17.23
C LEU A 285 -19.82 3.39 -17.12
N ARG A 286 -19.13 4.37 -17.72
CA ARG A 286 -19.56 5.75 -17.83
C ARG A 286 -20.93 5.87 -18.49
N TYR A 287 -21.14 5.19 -19.62
CA TYR A 287 -22.44 5.15 -20.28
C TYR A 287 -23.52 4.55 -19.37
N ALA A 288 -23.22 3.43 -18.71
CA ALA A 288 -24.14 2.76 -17.80
C ALA A 288 -24.58 3.68 -16.65
N LYS A 289 -23.64 4.35 -15.97
CA LYS A 289 -23.94 5.30 -14.88
C LYS A 289 -24.70 6.54 -15.37
N LEU A 290 -24.29 7.16 -16.47
CA LEU A 290 -25.01 8.29 -17.08
C LEU A 290 -26.42 7.94 -17.59
N SER A 291 -26.67 6.68 -17.92
CA SER A 291 -27.99 6.21 -18.37
C SER A 291 -29.05 6.30 -17.27
N TYR A 292 -28.66 6.21 -15.99
CA TYR A 292 -29.53 6.37 -14.82
C TYR A 292 -29.79 7.84 -14.44
N LYS A 293 -29.20 8.80 -15.16
CA LYS A 293 -29.42 10.25 -14.96
C LYS A 293 -29.11 10.69 -13.53
N PRO A 294 -27.82 10.72 -13.14
CA PRO A 294 -27.41 11.17 -11.80
C PRO A 294 -27.99 12.55 -11.49
N ASP A 295 -28.36 12.75 -10.23
CA ASP A 295 -28.76 14.06 -9.70
C ASP A 295 -27.55 14.95 -9.50
N ILE A 296 -26.43 14.35 -9.06
CA ILE A 296 -25.16 15.02 -8.84
C ILE A 296 -24.08 14.17 -9.49
N LEU A 297 -23.26 14.81 -10.32
CA LEU A 297 -21.97 14.29 -10.72
C LEU A 297 -20.94 15.02 -9.86
N LEU A 298 -20.50 14.38 -8.78
CA LEU A 298 -19.69 15.01 -7.75
C LEU A 298 -18.25 15.09 -8.25
N GLU A 299 -17.80 16.30 -8.57
CA GLU A 299 -16.45 16.55 -9.03
C GLU A 299 -15.43 16.33 -7.90
N LYS A 300 -14.41 15.52 -8.17
CA LYS A 300 -13.24 15.34 -7.29
C LYS A 300 -12.03 15.98 -7.98
N ASN A 301 -11.31 16.83 -7.25
CA ASN A 301 -10.13 17.52 -7.75
C ASN A 301 -8.85 16.90 -7.17
N VAL A 302 -7.81 16.90 -8.00
CA VAL A 302 -6.42 16.69 -7.63
C VAL A 302 -5.80 18.04 -7.31
N VAL A 303 -5.16 18.13 -6.14
CA VAL A 303 -4.52 19.33 -5.64
C VAL A 303 -3.03 19.06 -5.48
N MET A 304 -2.22 19.81 -6.21
CA MET A 304 -0.76 19.81 -6.09
C MET A 304 -0.29 21.24 -5.88
N GLU A 305 0.91 21.44 -5.35
CA GLU A 305 1.51 22.77 -5.34
C GLU A 305 1.74 23.28 -6.77
N LYS A 306 1.54 24.58 -7.05
CA LYS A 306 1.88 25.16 -8.36
C LYS A 306 3.38 25.07 -8.67
N TYR A 307 4.18 25.06 -7.62
CA TYR A 307 5.63 24.94 -7.67
C TYR A 307 6.04 23.78 -6.76
N PRO A 308 5.63 22.54 -7.08
CA PRO A 308 5.92 21.39 -6.25
C PRO A 308 7.43 21.24 -6.23
N LEU A 309 8.04 21.36 -5.06
CA LEU A 309 9.49 21.23 -4.89
C LEU A 309 10.34 22.18 -5.74
N ALA A 310 9.86 23.37 -6.17
CA ALA A 310 10.73 24.35 -6.85
C ALA A 310 11.87 24.92 -5.94
N GLN A 311 12.08 24.31 -4.77
CA GLN A 311 13.21 24.52 -3.87
C GLN A 311 13.89 23.21 -3.40
N GLU A 312 13.64 22.05 -4.01
CA GLU A 312 14.43 20.83 -3.80
C GLU A 312 14.70 20.15 -5.17
N GLU A 313 15.88 19.64 -5.48
CA GLU A 313 16.90 19.08 -4.60
C GLU A 313 18.26 19.68 -4.94
N ASP A 314 18.81 20.50 -4.04
CA ASP A 314 20.25 20.62 -3.99
C ASP A 314 20.79 19.26 -3.49
N GLN A 315 20.98 18.31 -4.42
CA GLN A 315 21.52 16.99 -4.15
C GLN A 315 22.89 17.09 -3.46
N GLN A 316 23.62 18.18 -3.70
CA GLN A 316 24.86 18.48 -3.00
C GLN A 316 24.58 18.80 -1.52
N ARG A 317 23.59 19.65 -1.21
CA ARG A 317 23.15 19.91 0.17
C ARG A 317 22.66 18.65 0.88
N ILE A 318 21.79 17.85 0.26
CA ILE A 318 21.27 16.62 0.87
C ILE A 318 22.42 15.66 1.18
N LYS A 319 23.37 15.52 0.24
CA LYS A 319 24.60 14.75 0.45
C LYS A 319 25.42 15.29 1.61
N GLU A 320 25.67 16.60 1.68
CA GLU A 320 26.42 17.24 2.76
C GLU A 320 25.74 17.06 4.13
N GLU A 321 24.43 17.21 4.21
CA GLU A 321 23.67 16.97 5.43
C GLU A 321 23.64 15.50 5.83
N THR A 322 23.61 14.59 4.85
CA THR A 322 23.74 13.14 5.08
C THR A 322 25.13 12.78 5.60
N ILE A 323 26.19 13.42 5.08
CA ILE A 323 27.56 13.25 5.59
C ILE A 323 27.64 13.70 7.06
N ASN A 324 27.04 14.85 7.41
CA ASN A 324 27.04 15.33 8.78
C ASN A 324 26.26 14.41 9.71
N LEU A 325 25.08 13.94 9.27
CA LEU A 325 24.30 12.91 9.96
C LEU A 325 25.12 11.63 10.22
N TRP A 326 25.90 11.18 9.22
CA TRP A 326 26.77 10.02 9.33
C TRP A 326 27.86 10.25 10.39
N ARG A 327 28.58 11.37 10.32
CA ARG A 327 29.63 11.75 11.30
C ARG A 327 29.10 11.75 12.74
N ASP A 328 27.90 12.31 12.92
CA ASP A 328 27.26 12.43 14.24
C ASP A 328 26.74 11.07 14.76
N THR A 329 26.50 10.11 13.87
CA THR A 329 25.89 8.81 14.23
C THR A 329 26.92 7.70 14.43
N PHE A 330 27.86 7.55 13.50
CA PHE A 330 28.77 6.40 13.46
C PHE A 330 30.17 6.72 13.97
N HIS A 331 30.57 7.99 13.94
CA HIS A 331 31.91 8.43 14.36
C HIS A 331 33.07 7.75 13.63
N ASP A 332 32.85 7.34 12.38
CA ASP A 332 33.88 6.76 11.54
C ASP A 332 35.00 7.75 11.21
N VAL A 333 36.16 7.21 10.85
CA VAL A 333 37.31 8.02 10.46
C VAL A 333 37.06 8.73 9.13
N GLU A 334 37.48 9.99 9.02
CA GLU A 334 37.19 10.84 7.85
C GLU A 334 37.63 10.23 6.49
N PRO A 335 38.77 9.52 6.38
CA PRO A 335 39.12 8.83 5.14
C PRO A 335 38.07 7.79 4.68
N PHE A 336 37.46 7.07 5.62
CA PHE A 336 36.39 6.11 5.30
C PHE A 336 35.12 6.83 4.85
N ILE A 337 34.72 7.90 5.54
CA ILE A 337 33.57 8.73 5.17
C ILE A 337 33.76 9.27 3.74
N GLN A 338 34.96 9.74 3.40
CA GLN A 338 35.28 10.20 2.05
C GLN A 338 35.20 9.08 1.01
N LEU A 339 35.70 7.88 1.30
CA LEU A 339 35.57 6.72 0.42
C LEU A 339 34.09 6.38 0.18
N TYR A 340 33.31 6.26 1.27
CA TYR A 340 31.90 5.90 1.21
C TYR A 340 31.11 6.92 0.37
N PHE A 341 31.22 8.21 0.70
CA PHE A 341 30.42 9.24 0.02
C PHE A 341 30.93 9.61 -1.40
N SER A 342 32.11 9.14 -1.80
CA SER A 342 32.62 9.32 -3.17
C SER A 342 32.34 8.13 -4.08
N ARG A 343 32.37 6.90 -3.56
CA ARG A 343 32.26 5.68 -4.37
C ARG A 343 30.98 4.87 -4.11
N VAL A 344 30.50 4.81 -2.87
CA VAL A 344 29.37 3.96 -2.46
C VAL A 344 28.05 4.73 -2.48
N PHE A 345 28.02 5.93 -1.91
CA PHE A 345 26.83 6.76 -1.84
C PHE A 345 26.31 7.11 -3.24
N LYS A 346 25.05 6.81 -3.48
CA LYS A 346 24.34 7.21 -4.69
C LYS A 346 23.03 7.93 -4.30
N PRO A 347 22.75 9.13 -4.85
CA PRO A 347 21.49 9.84 -4.60
C PRO A 347 20.24 8.99 -4.84
N GLU A 348 20.23 8.17 -5.89
CA GLU A 348 19.09 7.32 -6.28
C GLU A 348 18.79 6.17 -5.31
N TYR A 349 19.72 5.87 -4.41
CA TYR A 349 19.57 4.89 -3.33
C TYR A 349 19.45 5.57 -1.97
N ASN A 350 19.51 6.90 -1.90
CA ASN A 350 19.36 7.67 -0.68
C ASN A 350 17.88 7.84 -0.35
N ILE A 351 17.51 7.42 0.85
CA ILE A 351 16.18 7.65 1.38
C ILE A 351 16.35 8.60 2.55
N THR A 352 15.60 9.69 2.54
CA THR A 352 15.74 10.76 3.52
C THR A 352 14.40 11.18 4.08
N CYS A 353 14.40 11.57 5.36
CA CYS A 353 13.34 12.38 5.92
C CYS A 353 13.83 13.82 6.11
N GLN A 354 13.04 14.81 5.70
CA GLN A 354 13.39 16.23 5.80
C GLN A 354 12.46 17.02 6.72
N ALA A 355 12.98 17.74 7.71
CA ALA A 355 12.17 18.66 8.51
C ALA A 355 12.73 20.08 8.39
N ASP A 356 11.85 21.09 8.25
CA ASP A 356 12.24 22.48 8.02
C ASP A 356 13.24 22.65 6.86
N LYS A 357 13.03 21.87 5.79
CA LYS A 357 13.91 21.71 4.62
C LYS A 357 15.27 21.08 4.90
N HIS A 358 15.58 20.61 6.09
CA HIS A 358 16.87 19.97 6.38
C HIS A 358 16.72 18.46 6.49
N THR A 359 17.72 17.71 6.03
CA THR A 359 17.80 16.26 6.20
C THR A 359 17.98 15.92 7.68
N VAL A 360 16.98 15.24 8.25
CA VAL A 360 16.94 14.86 9.67
C VAL A 360 17.05 13.37 9.91
N ALA A 361 16.83 12.56 8.88
CA ALA A 361 17.14 11.14 8.87
C ALA A 361 17.54 10.70 7.46
N ALA A 362 18.43 9.72 7.35
CA ALA A 362 18.88 9.20 6.07
C ALA A 362 19.30 7.73 6.16
N LEU A 363 19.16 7.00 5.06
CA LEU A 363 19.77 5.68 4.85
C LEU A 363 20.08 5.48 3.36
N GLN A 364 20.98 4.54 3.06
CA GLN A 364 21.21 4.03 1.70
C GLN A 364 20.59 2.64 1.56
N ALA A 365 19.73 2.44 0.56
CA ALA A 365 19.20 1.13 0.19
C ALA A 365 19.97 0.60 -1.03
N LEU A 366 21.18 0.11 -0.80
CA LEU A 366 22.14 -0.26 -1.84
C LEU A 366 21.70 -1.54 -2.56
N PRO A 367 21.64 -1.57 -3.89
CA PRO A 367 21.28 -2.79 -4.62
C PRO A 367 22.41 -3.82 -4.50
N TYR A 368 22.03 -5.07 -4.23
CA TYR A 368 22.92 -6.22 -4.24
C TYR A 368 22.24 -7.39 -4.96
N THR A 369 23.05 -8.34 -5.42
CA THR A 369 22.56 -9.62 -5.91
C THR A 369 22.84 -10.67 -4.85
N MET A 370 21.82 -11.44 -4.47
CA MET A 370 22.02 -12.61 -3.62
C MET A 370 21.97 -13.85 -4.51
N LYS A 371 23.03 -14.66 -4.48
CA LYS A 371 22.96 -16.03 -4.98
C LYS A 371 22.10 -16.85 -4.03
N TYR A 372 21.10 -17.52 -4.55
CA TYR A 372 20.26 -18.47 -3.83
C TYR A 372 20.25 -19.79 -4.61
N TYR A 373 21.21 -20.66 -4.31
CA TYR A 373 21.52 -21.87 -5.07
C TYR A 373 21.82 -21.55 -6.53
N ASP A 374 20.93 -21.93 -7.45
CA ASP A 374 21.08 -21.74 -8.89
C ASP A 374 20.45 -20.41 -9.38
N GLU A 375 19.79 -19.67 -8.49
CA GLU A 375 19.11 -18.41 -8.81
C GLU A 375 19.91 -17.19 -8.35
N GLU A 376 19.80 -16.09 -9.12
CA GLU A 376 20.28 -14.78 -8.71
C GLU A 376 19.09 -13.88 -8.35
N VAL A 377 19.08 -13.42 -7.11
CA VAL A 377 17.92 -12.76 -6.51
C VAL A 377 18.24 -11.31 -6.23
N ARG A 378 17.41 -10.41 -6.76
CA ARG A 378 17.52 -8.97 -6.49
C ARG A 378 17.30 -8.71 -5.00
N THR A 379 18.32 -8.19 -4.36
CA THR A 379 18.38 -7.95 -2.92
C THR A 379 18.85 -6.51 -2.67
N ALA A 380 18.66 -6.00 -1.46
CA ALA A 380 19.26 -4.74 -1.05
C ALA A 380 20.03 -4.89 0.26
N TYR A 381 20.99 -4.01 0.47
CA TYR A 381 21.68 -3.82 1.73
C TYR A 381 21.32 -2.45 2.30
N ILE A 382 20.73 -2.42 3.50
CA ILE A 382 20.44 -1.17 4.20
C ILE A 382 21.70 -0.72 4.93
N SER A 383 22.20 0.45 4.56
CA SER A 383 23.41 1.05 5.11
C SER A 383 23.14 2.44 5.69
N GLY A 384 23.85 2.79 6.76
CA GLY A 384 23.90 4.18 7.23
C GLY A 384 22.61 4.72 7.84
N VAL A 385 21.77 3.88 8.47
CA VAL A 385 20.52 4.33 9.09
C VAL A 385 20.83 5.33 10.21
N SER A 386 20.57 6.60 9.92
CA SER A 386 20.94 7.72 10.80
C SER A 386 19.74 8.63 11.02
N VAL A 387 19.61 9.13 12.26
CA VAL A 387 18.53 10.05 12.68
C VAL A 387 19.14 11.08 13.62
N ARG A 388 18.95 12.37 13.32
CA ARG A 388 19.33 13.49 14.19
C ARG A 388 18.74 13.27 15.58
N GLU A 389 19.54 13.49 16.62
CA GLU A 389 19.19 13.14 18.00
C GLU A 389 17.85 13.74 18.45
N GLU A 390 17.61 15.01 18.13
CA GLU A 390 16.38 15.75 18.45
C GLU A 390 15.10 15.22 17.76
N TYR A 391 15.26 14.38 16.74
CA TYR A 391 14.15 13.71 16.03
C TYR A 391 14.03 12.22 16.39
N ARG A 392 14.91 11.68 17.23
CA ARG A 392 14.77 10.32 17.76
C ARG A 392 13.53 10.23 18.65
N LYS A 393 12.96 9.02 18.78
CA LYS A 393 11.69 8.73 19.49
C LYS A 393 10.43 9.41 18.91
N LYS A 394 10.55 10.10 17.76
CA LYS A 394 9.41 10.62 16.97
C LYS A 394 9.05 9.70 15.79
N ASN A 395 9.41 8.42 15.87
CA ASN A 395 9.24 7.39 14.84
C ASN A 395 9.93 7.67 13.48
N MET A 396 10.88 8.61 13.41
CA MET A 396 11.60 8.92 12.15
C MET A 396 12.29 7.70 11.53
N GLY A 397 13.04 6.94 12.34
CA GLY A 397 13.72 5.73 11.86
C GLY A 397 12.73 4.66 11.35
N GLY A 398 11.60 4.49 12.03
CA GLY A 398 10.56 3.57 11.59
C GLY A 398 9.96 3.98 10.23
N ASN A 399 9.64 5.26 10.07
CA ASN A 399 9.16 5.80 8.79
C ASN A 399 10.20 5.64 7.67
N LEU A 400 11.48 5.85 7.98
CA LEU A 400 12.57 5.72 7.02
C LEU A 400 12.71 4.26 6.53
N MET A 401 12.64 3.29 7.44
CA MET A 401 12.65 1.86 7.08
C MET A 401 11.41 1.46 6.27
N SER A 402 10.22 1.93 6.66
CA SER A 402 8.97 1.66 5.95
C SER A 402 9.01 2.17 4.50
N GLN A 403 9.51 3.40 4.30
CA GLN A 403 9.76 3.96 2.96
C GLN A 403 10.74 3.11 2.15
N ALA A 404 11.84 2.68 2.78
CA ALA A 404 12.83 1.81 2.13
C ALA A 404 12.22 0.49 1.66
N HIS A 405 11.48 -0.20 2.53
CA HIS A 405 10.82 -1.46 2.20
C HIS A 405 9.80 -1.30 1.07
N PHE A 406 8.98 -0.25 1.13
CA PHE A 406 7.98 0.04 0.11
C PHE A 406 8.62 0.35 -1.26
N GLN A 407 9.65 1.19 -1.29
CA GLN A 407 10.40 1.46 -2.53
C GLN A 407 11.07 0.21 -3.09
N LEU A 408 11.70 -0.60 -2.23
CA LEU A 408 12.36 -1.85 -2.63
C LEU A 408 11.38 -2.86 -3.23
N TYR A 409 10.17 -2.97 -2.68
CA TYR A 409 9.12 -3.84 -3.22
C TYR A 409 8.79 -3.48 -4.67
N HIS A 410 8.60 -2.19 -4.95
CA HIS A 410 8.27 -1.71 -6.29
C HIS A 410 9.46 -1.69 -7.25
N LYS A 411 10.69 -1.57 -6.73
CA LYS A 411 11.92 -1.86 -7.48
C LYS A 411 12.12 -3.37 -7.68
N GLY A 412 11.22 -4.24 -7.20
CA GLY A 412 11.24 -5.67 -7.45
C GLY A 412 12.28 -6.45 -6.66
N ALA A 413 12.83 -5.89 -5.58
CA ALA A 413 13.67 -6.63 -4.64
C ALA A 413 12.85 -7.72 -3.94
N VAL A 414 13.48 -8.87 -3.69
CA VAL A 414 12.86 -9.99 -2.98
C VAL A 414 13.23 -9.97 -1.51
N PHE A 415 14.48 -9.62 -1.21
CA PHE A 415 15.01 -9.55 0.15
C PHE A 415 15.72 -8.21 0.39
N THR A 416 15.88 -7.89 1.66
CA THR A 416 16.77 -6.83 2.13
C THR A 416 17.57 -7.33 3.32
N THR A 417 18.81 -6.88 3.45
CA THR A 417 19.78 -7.35 4.45
C THR A 417 20.43 -6.17 5.15
N LEU A 418 20.92 -6.38 6.37
CA LEU A 418 21.68 -5.40 7.13
C LEU A 418 22.53 -6.06 8.22
N ILE A 419 23.45 -5.28 8.77
CA ILE A 419 24.21 -5.64 9.98
C ILE A 419 23.88 -4.59 11.06
N PRO A 420 23.26 -4.97 12.18
CA PRO A 420 23.05 -4.04 13.29
C PRO A 420 24.37 -3.65 13.95
N ALA A 421 24.63 -2.35 14.12
CA ALA A 421 25.87 -1.82 14.71
C ALA A 421 25.97 -2.04 16.23
N GLU A 422 24.84 -2.21 16.92
CA GLU A 422 24.74 -2.35 18.38
C GLU A 422 23.75 -3.47 18.74
N GLU A 423 23.93 -4.10 19.90
CA GLU A 423 23.12 -5.27 20.32
C GLU A 423 21.62 -4.96 20.42
N TRP A 424 21.25 -3.77 20.90
CA TRP A 424 19.83 -3.38 21.01
C TRP A 424 19.16 -3.15 19.64
N LEU A 425 19.94 -2.91 18.58
CA LEU A 425 19.40 -2.67 17.25
C LEU A 425 18.79 -3.93 16.65
N TYR A 426 19.22 -5.13 17.06
CA TYR A 426 18.62 -6.38 16.60
C TYR A 426 17.12 -6.44 16.91
N ASP A 427 16.74 -6.10 18.14
CA ASP A 427 15.34 -6.07 18.56
C ASP A 427 14.57 -4.93 17.87
N TRP A 428 15.25 -3.84 17.51
CA TRP A 428 14.64 -2.74 16.75
C TRP A 428 14.34 -3.14 15.31
N TYR A 429 15.30 -3.74 14.62
CA TYR A 429 15.12 -4.25 13.25
C TYR A 429 14.16 -5.44 13.18
N GLU A 430 14.06 -6.25 14.23
CA GLU A 430 13.07 -7.32 14.31
C GLU A 430 11.64 -6.77 14.24
N ARG A 431 11.36 -5.64 14.90
CA ARG A 431 10.08 -4.92 14.77
C ARG A 431 9.85 -4.32 13.38
N CYS A 432 10.90 -4.14 12.59
CA CYS A 432 10.83 -3.71 11.19
C CYS A 432 10.69 -4.88 10.21
N GLY A 433 10.58 -6.13 10.69
CA GLY A 433 10.38 -7.31 9.86
C GLY A 433 11.63 -8.15 9.57
N TYR A 434 12.77 -7.85 10.20
CA TYR A 434 14.02 -8.58 9.98
C TYR A 434 14.16 -9.79 10.90
N ALA A 435 14.77 -10.86 10.42
CA ALA A 435 15.13 -12.04 11.21
C ALA A 435 16.63 -12.36 11.11
N ARG A 436 17.14 -13.06 12.13
CA ARG A 436 18.58 -13.34 12.34
C ARG A 436 19.01 -14.62 11.57
N HIS A 437 18.85 -14.63 10.25
CA HIS A 437 19.11 -15.80 9.40
C HIS A 437 20.35 -15.72 8.52
N ILE A 438 21.04 -14.58 8.48
CA ILE A 438 22.21 -14.39 7.64
C ILE A 438 23.46 -14.16 8.49
N MET A 439 24.53 -14.89 8.17
CA MET A 439 25.81 -14.80 8.87
C MET A 439 26.83 -14.02 8.06
N VAL A 440 27.46 -13.02 8.68
CA VAL A 440 28.64 -12.38 8.15
C VAL A 440 29.84 -13.27 8.44
N THR A 441 30.44 -13.83 7.40
CA THR A 441 31.53 -14.81 7.47
C THR A 441 32.87 -14.18 7.16
N ALA A 442 33.93 -14.79 7.67
CA ALA A 442 35.30 -14.38 7.35
C ALA A 442 35.58 -14.46 5.83
N PRO A 443 36.40 -13.54 5.28
CA PRO A 443 36.80 -13.60 3.88
C PRO A 443 37.73 -14.78 3.59
N PRO A 444 37.97 -15.12 2.30
CA PRO A 444 38.94 -16.16 1.96
C PRO A 444 40.35 -15.74 2.39
N THR A 445 41.21 -16.73 2.62
CA THR A 445 42.62 -16.47 2.90
C THR A 445 43.27 -15.70 1.75
N ASP A 446 44.09 -14.70 2.07
CA ASP A 446 44.82 -13.87 1.11
C ASP A 446 43.94 -13.03 0.16
N VAL A 447 42.71 -12.71 0.59
CA VAL A 447 41.75 -11.91 -0.19
C VAL A 447 42.31 -10.59 -0.72
N ASP A 448 43.21 -9.93 0.02
CA ASP A 448 43.75 -8.62 -0.35
C ASP A 448 44.72 -8.69 -1.55
N ASN A 449 45.30 -9.86 -1.83
CA ASN A 449 46.14 -10.12 -3.01
C ASN A 449 45.37 -10.81 -4.14
N MET A 450 44.14 -11.25 -3.89
CA MET A 450 43.28 -11.94 -4.86
C MET A 450 42.74 -10.98 -5.93
N ASP A 451 42.61 -11.47 -7.17
CA ASP A 451 41.87 -10.80 -8.24
C ASP A 451 40.36 -11.07 -8.15
N PHE A 452 39.54 -10.27 -8.85
CA PHE A 452 38.09 -10.41 -8.77
C PHE A 452 37.60 -11.75 -9.33
N ASP A 453 38.19 -12.28 -10.40
CA ASP A 453 37.74 -13.54 -11.00
C ASP A 453 37.92 -14.74 -10.06
N SER A 454 39.02 -14.75 -9.30
CA SER A 454 39.29 -15.77 -8.28
C SER A 454 38.37 -15.61 -7.09
N PHE A 455 38.10 -14.37 -6.67
CA PHE A 455 37.16 -14.07 -5.60
C PHE A 455 35.71 -14.43 -6.00
N ASP A 456 35.31 -14.12 -7.24
CA ASP A 456 33.96 -14.40 -7.74
C ASP A 456 33.67 -15.90 -7.78
N LYS A 457 34.66 -16.70 -8.23
CA LYS A 457 34.58 -18.16 -8.14
C LYS A 457 34.44 -18.66 -6.71
N TRP A 458 35.15 -18.03 -5.76
CA TRP A 458 35.06 -18.40 -4.35
C TRP A 458 33.68 -18.05 -3.77
N GLN A 459 33.18 -16.82 -3.93
CA GLN A 459 31.87 -16.45 -3.38
C GLN A 459 30.75 -17.30 -4.01
N ARG A 460 30.79 -17.53 -5.33
CA ARG A 460 29.78 -18.33 -6.04
C ARG A 460 29.81 -19.81 -5.71
N SER A 461 30.88 -20.31 -5.08
CA SER A 461 30.94 -21.69 -4.56
C SER A 461 30.03 -21.92 -3.34
N LYS A 462 29.59 -20.84 -2.69
CA LYS A 462 28.63 -20.90 -1.58
C LYS A 462 27.22 -21.11 -2.11
N ASP A 463 26.39 -21.84 -1.37
CA ASP A 463 25.01 -22.10 -1.76
C ASP A 463 24.17 -20.82 -1.78
N CYS A 464 24.21 -20.06 -0.67
CA CYS A 464 23.49 -18.80 -0.52
C CYS A 464 24.41 -17.68 -0.03
N VAL A 465 24.66 -16.66 -0.86
CA VAL A 465 25.54 -15.56 -0.48
C VAL A 465 25.15 -14.24 -1.14
N LEU A 466 25.31 -13.14 -0.40
CA LEU A 466 25.28 -11.80 -0.99
C LEU A 466 26.55 -11.58 -1.83
N LEU A 467 26.38 -11.42 -3.14
CA LEU A 467 27.48 -11.31 -4.10
C LEU A 467 28.00 -9.87 -4.18
N HIS A 468 29.33 -9.73 -4.24
CA HIS A 468 29.99 -8.49 -4.64
C HIS A 468 30.30 -8.52 -6.12
N ASP A 469 30.18 -7.36 -6.77
CA ASP A 469 30.73 -7.15 -8.11
C ASP A 469 32.18 -6.65 -8.02
N ALA A 470 32.79 -6.43 -9.19
CA ALA A 470 34.18 -6.01 -9.29
C ALA A 470 34.44 -4.63 -8.65
N GLU A 471 33.47 -3.71 -8.75
CA GLU A 471 33.60 -2.37 -8.16
C GLU A 471 33.50 -2.44 -6.63
N GLY A 472 32.52 -3.17 -6.09
CA GLY A 472 32.36 -3.42 -4.67
C GLY A 472 33.61 -4.05 -4.07
N PHE A 473 34.14 -5.10 -4.70
CA PHE A 473 35.36 -5.77 -4.25
C PHE A 473 36.57 -4.83 -4.19
N ASP A 474 36.74 -3.95 -5.19
CA ASP A 474 37.80 -2.94 -5.19
C ASP A 474 37.62 -1.91 -4.05
N ILE A 475 36.39 -1.43 -3.83
CA ILE A 475 36.08 -0.50 -2.73
C ILE A 475 36.42 -1.13 -1.38
N ILE A 476 36.10 -2.40 -1.17
CA ILE A 476 36.38 -3.11 0.10
C ILE A 476 37.89 -3.34 0.33
N LYS A 477 38.66 -3.51 -0.75
CA LYS A 477 40.13 -3.56 -0.64
C LYS A 477 40.69 -2.19 -0.29
N GLU A 478 40.12 -1.12 -0.85
CA GLU A 478 40.52 0.25 -0.51
C GLU A 478 40.17 0.62 0.93
N ASP A 479 38.97 0.27 1.41
CA ASP A 479 38.59 0.43 2.81
C ASP A 479 39.61 -0.22 3.77
N TYR A 480 40.03 -1.45 3.46
CA TYR A 480 41.04 -2.11 4.29
C TYR A 480 42.42 -1.45 4.24
N ARG A 481 42.84 -0.89 3.09
CA ARG A 481 44.07 -0.08 3.00
C ARG A 481 43.96 1.19 3.83
N ILE A 482 42.79 1.84 3.82
CA ILE A 482 42.51 2.99 4.66
C ILE A 482 42.62 2.60 6.14
N ALA A 483 41.98 1.51 6.55
CA ALA A 483 42.05 1.02 7.93
C ALA A 483 43.50 0.77 8.38
N LEU A 484 44.32 0.12 7.54
CA LEU A 484 45.74 -0.10 7.81
C LEU A 484 46.57 1.18 7.88
N SER A 485 46.18 2.22 7.13
CA SER A 485 46.84 3.53 7.18
C SER A 485 46.56 4.29 8.48
N VAL A 486 45.40 4.04 9.09
CA VAL A 486 44.97 4.64 10.37
C VAL A 486 45.50 3.83 11.56
N ASP A 487 45.35 2.51 11.52
CA ASP A 487 45.90 1.57 12.50
C ASP A 487 46.68 0.45 11.78
N PRO A 488 48.02 0.43 11.86
CA PRO A 488 48.84 -0.63 11.27
C PRO A 488 48.53 -2.04 11.79
N ASN A 489 47.83 -2.17 12.92
CA ASN A 489 47.40 -3.45 13.47
C ASN A 489 45.97 -3.84 13.08
N ALA A 490 45.29 -3.07 12.21
CA ALA A 490 43.95 -3.36 11.74
C ALA A 490 43.89 -4.74 11.08
N LYS A 491 42.93 -5.57 11.52
CA LYS A 491 42.71 -6.92 11.00
C LYS A 491 41.34 -7.00 10.34
N ARG A 492 41.26 -7.80 9.27
CA ARG A 492 39.97 -8.24 8.73
C ARG A 492 39.17 -8.96 9.82
N GLN A 493 37.85 -8.85 9.72
CA GLN A 493 36.92 -9.64 10.52
C GLN A 493 37.28 -11.13 10.42
N THR A 494 37.47 -11.78 11.58
CA THR A 494 37.78 -13.22 11.68
C THR A 494 36.68 -14.01 12.38
N GLU A 495 35.88 -13.34 13.20
CA GLU A 495 34.73 -13.93 13.88
C GLU A 495 33.45 -13.72 13.08
N ASN A 496 32.52 -14.67 13.16
CA ASN A 496 31.24 -14.53 12.50
C ASN A 496 30.37 -13.50 13.23
N ILE A 497 29.77 -12.58 12.50
CA ILE A 497 28.80 -11.61 13.02
C ILE A 497 27.41 -12.00 12.55
N GLN A 498 26.41 -11.88 13.42
CA GLN A 498 25.03 -12.11 13.04
C GLN A 498 24.51 -10.93 12.22
N GLY A 499 24.21 -11.14 10.94
CA GLY A 499 23.43 -10.19 10.14
C GLY A 499 21.94 -10.45 10.28
N MET A 500 21.13 -9.61 9.63
CA MET A 500 19.69 -9.82 9.54
C MET A 500 19.18 -9.69 8.10
N ILE A 501 18.08 -10.39 7.81
CA ILE A 501 17.41 -10.40 6.51
C ILE A 501 15.90 -10.27 6.69
N ARG A 502 15.24 -9.55 5.77
CA ARG A 502 13.78 -9.39 5.69
C ARG A 502 13.29 -9.78 4.31
N VAL A 503 12.15 -10.45 4.24
CA VAL A 503 11.40 -10.64 2.98
C VAL A 503 10.76 -9.30 2.58
N ILE A 504 11.09 -8.81 1.39
CA ILE A 504 10.44 -7.66 0.76
C ILE A 504 9.21 -8.15 -0.02
N ASN A 505 9.37 -9.14 -0.89
CA ASN A 505 8.28 -9.66 -1.73
C ASN A 505 7.97 -11.12 -1.38
N ALA A 506 6.85 -11.35 -0.69
CA ALA A 506 6.48 -12.67 -0.17
C ALA A 506 6.22 -13.70 -1.28
N GLU A 507 5.55 -13.30 -2.36
CA GLU A 507 5.26 -14.18 -3.50
C GLU A 507 6.55 -14.67 -4.16
N LYS A 508 7.47 -13.76 -4.49
CA LYS A 508 8.76 -14.10 -5.10
C LYS A 508 9.63 -14.95 -4.16
N ALA A 509 9.64 -14.62 -2.87
CA ALA A 509 10.40 -15.39 -1.88
C ALA A 509 9.85 -16.83 -1.73
N LEU A 510 8.52 -16.98 -1.67
CA LEU A 510 7.87 -18.29 -1.65
C LEU A 510 8.08 -19.05 -2.97
N GLN A 511 8.13 -18.37 -4.10
CA GLN A 511 8.37 -19.00 -5.41
C GLN A 511 9.78 -19.61 -5.47
N LEU A 512 10.80 -18.92 -4.93
CA LEU A 512 12.16 -19.47 -4.77
C LEU A 512 12.17 -20.70 -3.85
N TYR A 513 11.44 -20.64 -2.74
CA TYR A 513 11.29 -21.79 -1.83
C TYR A 513 10.60 -22.98 -2.52
N ALA A 514 9.49 -22.74 -3.21
CA ALA A 514 8.70 -23.77 -3.88
C ALA A 514 9.54 -24.54 -4.91
N GLN A 515 10.31 -23.82 -5.75
CA GLN A 515 11.19 -24.43 -6.76
C GLN A 515 12.17 -25.45 -6.16
N ARG A 516 12.68 -25.19 -4.96
CA ARG A 516 13.59 -26.09 -4.24
C ARG A 516 12.88 -27.22 -3.49
N HIS A 517 11.58 -27.06 -3.24
CA HIS A 517 10.75 -28.01 -2.53
C HIS A 517 9.54 -28.45 -3.37
N PRO A 518 9.74 -29.07 -4.56
CA PRO A 518 8.66 -29.36 -5.52
C PRO A 518 7.58 -30.30 -4.98
N ASN A 519 7.92 -31.12 -3.96
CA ASN A 519 6.99 -32.02 -3.30
C ASN A 519 6.17 -31.36 -2.19
N ARG A 520 6.42 -30.08 -1.87
CA ARG A 520 5.68 -29.36 -0.83
C ARG A 520 4.32 -28.96 -1.38
N ILE A 521 3.26 -29.31 -0.64
CA ILE A 521 1.90 -28.86 -0.90
C ILE A 521 1.35 -28.31 0.41
N GLU A 522 1.14 -27.00 0.45
CA GLU A 522 0.69 -26.30 1.66
C GLU A 522 0.03 -24.98 1.29
N ASN A 523 -0.92 -24.56 2.12
CA ASN A 523 -1.53 -23.24 2.03
C ASN A 523 -0.99 -22.37 3.17
N LEU A 524 -0.53 -21.17 2.83
CA LEU A 524 0.03 -20.19 3.77
C LEU A 524 -0.79 -18.91 3.75
N ARG A 525 -0.89 -18.24 4.89
CA ARG A 525 -1.40 -16.86 4.99
C ARG A 525 -0.29 -16.00 5.53
N ILE A 526 0.14 -15.01 4.76
CA ILE A 526 1.02 -13.97 5.27
C ILE A 526 0.15 -12.85 5.81
N TYR A 527 0.48 -12.36 7.01
CA TYR A 527 -0.29 -11.30 7.66
C TYR A 527 0.60 -10.36 8.46
N ASN A 528 0.05 -9.18 8.78
CA ASN A 528 0.69 -8.16 9.60
C ASN A 528 2.01 -7.58 9.04
N ASP A 529 2.20 -7.57 7.73
CA ASP A 529 3.21 -6.71 7.09
C ASP A 529 2.62 -5.31 6.89
N SER A 530 2.96 -4.37 7.79
CA SER A 530 2.50 -2.98 7.74
C SER A 530 3.22 -2.13 6.70
N ASP A 531 4.47 -2.48 6.39
CA ASP A 531 5.29 -1.74 5.43
C ASP A 531 4.90 -2.11 3.99
N ILE A 532 4.53 -3.38 3.77
CA ILE A 532 4.14 -3.89 2.45
C ILE A 532 2.81 -4.64 2.57
N PRO A 533 1.66 -3.94 2.58
CA PRO A 533 0.36 -4.57 2.68
C PRO A 533 0.03 -5.54 1.54
N LYS A 534 0.71 -5.41 0.39
CA LYS A 534 0.61 -6.35 -0.73
C LYS A 534 1.05 -7.77 -0.34
N ASN A 535 1.93 -7.94 0.64
CA ASN A 535 2.29 -9.28 1.13
C ASN A 535 1.15 -9.97 1.91
N ASN A 536 0.17 -9.22 2.44
CA ASN A 536 -0.88 -9.78 3.30
C ASN A 536 -1.99 -10.50 2.50
N MET A 537 -1.74 -11.74 2.10
CA MET A 537 -2.67 -12.57 1.32
C MET A 537 -2.43 -14.08 1.56
N TYR A 538 -3.20 -14.92 0.86
CA TYR A 538 -3.05 -16.38 0.90
C TYR A 538 -2.20 -16.86 -0.27
N PHE A 539 -1.34 -17.83 -0.01
CA PHE A 539 -0.47 -18.47 -0.99
C PHE A 539 -0.67 -19.97 -0.96
N GLN A 540 -0.77 -20.58 -2.13
CA GLN A 540 -0.74 -22.03 -2.30
C GLN A 540 0.60 -22.42 -2.91
N ILE A 541 1.35 -23.25 -2.21
CA ILE A 541 2.53 -23.92 -2.74
C ILE A 541 2.09 -25.27 -3.26
N LYS A 542 2.40 -25.57 -4.52
CA LYS A 542 2.13 -26.89 -5.12
C LYS A 542 3.04 -27.12 -6.32
N GLU A 543 3.64 -28.30 -6.43
CA GLU A 543 4.40 -28.73 -7.62
C GLU A 543 5.54 -27.76 -8.00
N GLY A 544 6.16 -27.12 -7.02
CA GLY A 544 7.24 -26.15 -7.25
C GLY A 544 6.78 -24.75 -7.66
N HIS A 545 5.47 -24.51 -7.68
CA HIS A 545 4.87 -23.24 -8.02
C HIS A 545 4.13 -22.62 -6.85
N VAL A 546 4.04 -21.29 -6.88
CA VAL A 546 3.23 -20.50 -5.95
C VAL A 546 2.11 -19.85 -6.73
N CYS A 547 0.88 -20.09 -6.30
CA CYS A 547 -0.27 -19.29 -6.68
C CYS A 547 -0.70 -18.46 -5.48
N HIS A 548 -1.26 -17.28 -5.72
CA HIS A 548 -1.79 -16.44 -4.66
C HIS A 548 -3.29 -16.22 -4.82
N THR A 549 -3.97 -15.94 -3.72
CA THR A 549 -5.40 -15.61 -3.71
C THR A 549 -5.75 -14.72 -2.53
N ASN A 550 -6.82 -13.96 -2.69
CA ASN A 550 -7.40 -13.16 -1.62
C ASN A 550 -8.40 -13.96 -0.78
N GLN A 551 -8.84 -15.12 -1.27
CA GLN A 551 -9.77 -15.97 -0.54
C GLN A 551 -9.05 -16.87 0.47
N PRO A 552 -9.67 -17.16 1.62
CA PRO A 552 -9.15 -18.13 2.56
C PRO A 552 -8.97 -19.50 1.92
N LEU A 553 -7.75 -20.03 2.00
CA LEU A 553 -7.46 -21.40 1.60
C LEU A 553 -7.73 -22.36 2.77
N PRO A 554 -8.19 -23.60 2.52
CA PRO A 554 -8.41 -24.58 3.58
C PRO A 554 -7.08 -25.01 4.23
N ASN A 555 -7.11 -25.34 5.52
CA ASN A 555 -5.95 -25.81 6.29
C ASN A 555 -4.72 -24.87 6.22
N THR A 556 -4.97 -23.56 6.18
CA THR A 556 -3.92 -22.56 6.03
C THR A 556 -3.09 -22.39 7.31
N ARG A 557 -1.76 -22.33 7.15
CA ARG A 557 -0.83 -21.89 8.19
C ARG A 557 -0.56 -20.39 8.08
N SER A 558 -0.83 -19.64 9.14
CA SER A 558 -0.56 -18.20 9.20
C SER A 558 0.89 -17.93 9.64
N LEU A 559 1.56 -16.99 8.99
CA LEU A 559 2.91 -16.53 9.29
C LEU A 559 2.98 -15.00 9.20
N THR A 560 3.68 -14.37 10.13
CA THR A 560 4.16 -12.98 9.99
C THR A 560 5.32 -12.92 8.99
N ILE A 561 5.75 -11.71 8.61
CA ILE A 561 6.87 -11.55 7.67
C ILE A 561 8.19 -12.11 8.23
N ASN A 562 8.43 -12.01 9.56
CA ASN A 562 9.60 -12.58 10.21
C ASN A 562 9.53 -14.11 10.22
N GLU A 563 8.38 -14.67 10.60
CA GLU A 563 8.18 -16.13 10.60
C GLU A 563 8.24 -16.72 9.18
N LEU A 564 7.94 -15.92 8.15
CA LEU A 564 8.14 -16.32 6.75
C LEU A 564 9.64 -16.47 6.42
N VAL A 565 10.51 -15.58 6.94
CA VAL A 565 11.96 -15.73 6.81
C VAL A 565 12.39 -17.05 7.46
N ASP A 566 11.94 -17.31 8.69
CA ASP A 566 12.23 -18.56 9.40
C ASP A 566 11.74 -19.80 8.64
N TYR A 567 10.57 -19.70 8.00
CA TYR A 567 9.99 -20.78 7.21
C TYR A 567 10.82 -21.08 5.96
N ILE A 568 11.19 -20.05 5.20
CA ILE A 568 11.90 -20.20 3.92
C ILE A 568 13.32 -20.69 4.14
N PHE A 569 14.04 -20.12 5.11
CA PHE A 569 15.48 -20.34 5.26
C PHE A 569 15.84 -21.31 6.38
N LYS A 570 14.88 -22.02 6.97
CA LYS A 570 15.09 -22.94 8.09
C LYS A 570 16.30 -23.87 7.94
N ASP A 571 16.49 -24.40 6.73
CA ASP A 571 17.53 -25.38 6.41
C ASP A 571 18.66 -24.78 5.55
N ASP A 572 18.64 -23.47 5.30
CA ASP A 572 19.61 -22.76 4.48
C ASP A 572 20.69 -22.08 5.32
N LYS A 573 21.89 -21.96 4.75
CA LYS A 573 22.98 -21.18 5.34
C LYS A 573 23.19 -19.92 4.51
N LEU A 574 22.51 -18.85 4.90
CA LEU A 574 22.68 -17.56 4.24
C LEU A 574 23.96 -16.89 4.73
N GLU A 575 24.77 -16.43 3.79
CA GLU A 575 26.05 -15.79 4.10
C GLU A 575 26.15 -14.39 3.48
N MET A 576 26.84 -13.51 4.17
CA MET A 576 27.49 -12.34 3.58
C MET A 576 28.94 -12.32 4.04
N ASN A 577 29.79 -11.56 3.37
CA ASN A 577 31.21 -11.44 3.71
C ASN A 577 31.72 -10.09 3.19
N LEU A 578 32.87 -9.65 3.66
CA LEU A 578 33.52 -8.44 3.13
C LEU A 578 32.60 -7.20 3.11
N MET A 579 31.70 -7.06 4.09
CA MET A 579 30.94 -5.82 4.22
C MET A 579 31.90 -4.70 4.66
N LEU A 580 31.66 -3.48 4.19
CA LEU A 580 32.45 -2.31 4.59
C LEU A 580 32.42 -2.15 6.11
N ASN A 581 33.54 -1.67 6.68
CA ASN A 581 33.68 -1.46 8.12
C ASN A 581 32.59 -0.58 8.71
#